data_AF-A0AA40THA4-F1
#
_entry.id   AF-A0AA40THA4-F1
#
_cell.length_a   1.000
_cell.length_b   1.000
_cell.length_c   1.000
_cell.angle_alpha   90.00
_cell.angle_beta   90.00
_cell.angle_gamma   90.00
#
_symmetry.space_group_name_H-M   'P 1'
#
loop_
_entity.id
_entity.type
_entity.pdbx_description
1 polymer ?
#
loop_
_entity_poly.entity_id
_entity_poly.type
_entity_poly.pdbx_seq_one_letter_code
_entity_poly.pdbx_strand_id
1 'polypeptide(L)'
;TATGHRDTDVPYSNIVALNEHASVLHYTKLDHQAPSEIRSFLLDAGAEYNGYAADLTRTWSAKSDNDYAHLVKDVNDEELALIATMKAGTSYVDYHIQFHQRIAKLLRKHQIITDMSEEAMVENDLTGPFMPHGIGHPLGLQVHDVAGFMQDDSGTHLAAPSKYPYLRCTRVL
;
A
#
# COMPACT_ATOMS: atom_id res chain seq x y z
N THR A 1 -28.14 -2.08 -1.20
CA THR A 1 -26.85 -2.07 -1.92
C THR A 1 -26.24 -3.46 -1.85
N ALA A 2 -25.30 -3.83 -2.72
CA ALA A 2 -24.72 -5.18 -2.75
C ALA A 2 -24.02 -5.57 -1.43
N THR A 3 -23.53 -4.58 -0.67
CA THR A 3 -22.79 -4.75 0.59
C THR A 3 -23.59 -4.34 1.82
N GLY A 4 -24.85 -3.91 1.67
CA GLY A 4 -25.63 -3.31 2.77
C GLY A 4 -25.16 -1.92 3.22
N HIS A 5 -24.05 -1.39 2.69
CA HIS A 5 -23.50 -0.08 3.00
C HIS A 5 -23.96 0.98 1.98
N ARG A 6 -24.15 2.22 2.43
CA ARG A 6 -24.20 3.42 1.58
C ARG A 6 -22.81 4.03 1.45
N ASP A 7 -22.67 5.01 0.57
CA ASP A 7 -21.46 5.83 0.40
C ASP A 7 -21.08 6.61 1.68
N THR A 8 -22.04 6.89 2.55
CA THR A 8 -21.80 7.53 3.86
C THR A 8 -21.49 6.55 4.99
N ASP A 9 -21.69 5.25 4.77
CA ASP A 9 -21.51 4.22 5.81
C ASP A 9 -20.10 3.58 5.74
N VAL A 10 -19.33 3.87 4.70
CA VAL A 10 -17.96 3.37 4.55
C VAL A 10 -16.98 4.23 5.36
N PRO A 11 -15.91 3.62 5.91
CA PRO A 11 -14.97 4.35 6.79
C PRO A 11 -14.12 5.40 6.06
N TYR A 12 -14.06 5.34 4.73
CA TYR A 12 -13.45 6.31 3.84
C TYR A 12 -14.09 6.22 2.44
N SER A 13 -13.94 7.26 1.62
CA SER A 13 -14.42 7.21 0.23
C SER A 13 -13.60 6.19 -0.57
N ASN A 14 -14.27 5.13 -1.04
CA ASN A 14 -13.64 4.07 -1.81
C ASN A 14 -12.92 4.61 -3.05
N ILE A 15 -11.77 4.02 -3.37
CA ILE A 15 -11.06 4.21 -4.64
C ILE A 15 -11.47 3.08 -5.58
N VAL A 16 -12.16 3.41 -6.66
CA VAL A 16 -12.60 2.45 -7.68
C VAL A 16 -11.98 2.86 -9.01
N ALA A 17 -10.82 2.30 -9.32
CA ALA A 17 -9.96 2.81 -10.39
C ALA A 17 -9.74 1.77 -11.50
N LEU A 18 -9.99 2.18 -12.75
CA LEU A 18 -9.69 1.38 -13.95
C LEU A 18 -8.47 1.96 -14.68
N ASN A 19 -7.63 1.08 -15.21
CA ASN A 19 -6.49 1.44 -16.06
C ASN A 19 -5.58 2.50 -15.42
N GLU A 20 -5.30 3.61 -16.11
CA GLU A 20 -4.41 4.69 -15.66
C GLU A 20 -4.88 5.35 -14.36
N HIS A 21 -6.17 5.28 -14.02
CA HIS A 21 -6.64 5.83 -12.75
C HIS A 21 -6.06 5.08 -11.55
N ALA A 22 -5.63 3.82 -11.72
CA ALA A 22 -4.97 3.05 -10.67
C ALA A 22 -3.62 3.64 -10.25
N SER A 23 -3.03 4.56 -11.02
CA SER A 23 -1.82 5.30 -10.63
C SER A 23 -2.10 6.59 -9.87
N VAL A 24 -3.37 6.93 -9.61
CA VAL A 24 -3.77 8.11 -8.83
C VAL A 24 -4.14 7.68 -7.41
N LEU A 25 -3.22 7.88 -6.46
CA LEU A 25 -3.32 7.37 -5.08
C LEU A 25 -4.61 7.79 -4.35
N HIS A 26 -5.09 9.01 -4.57
CA HIS A 26 -6.35 9.50 -3.99
C HIS A 26 -7.37 9.75 -5.10
N TYR A 27 -7.62 8.74 -5.95
CA TYR A 27 -8.62 8.83 -7.01
C TYR A 27 -10.03 8.80 -6.41
N THR A 28 -10.72 9.94 -6.47
CA THR A 28 -12.07 10.13 -5.90
C THR A 28 -13.16 10.27 -6.96
N LYS A 29 -12.78 10.40 -8.24
CA LYS A 29 -13.74 10.53 -9.33
C LYS A 29 -14.35 9.16 -9.64
N LEU A 30 -15.63 9.12 -10.01
CA LEU A 30 -16.26 7.93 -10.54
C LEU A 30 -16.67 8.21 -11.98
N ASP A 31 -15.94 7.65 -12.94
CA ASP A 31 -16.34 7.77 -14.34
C ASP A 31 -17.59 6.94 -14.61
N HIS A 32 -18.58 7.55 -15.24
CA HIS A 32 -19.86 6.91 -15.55
C HIS A 32 -19.81 6.06 -16.83
N GLN A 33 -18.70 6.12 -17.56
CA GLN A 33 -18.47 5.35 -18.78
C GLN A 33 -17.27 4.43 -18.57
N ALA A 34 -17.44 3.15 -18.92
CA ALA A 34 -16.32 2.21 -18.94
C ALA A 34 -15.30 2.63 -20.02
N PRO A 35 -14.00 2.37 -19.81
CA PRO A 35 -13.00 2.57 -20.85
C PRO A 35 -13.29 1.64 -22.04
N SER A 36 -12.83 2.03 -23.23
CA SER A 36 -12.97 1.21 -24.45
C SER A 36 -12.31 -0.16 -24.34
N GLU A 37 -11.25 -0.26 -23.54
CA GLU A 37 -10.58 -1.51 -23.17
C GLU A 37 -10.32 -1.50 -21.66
N ILE A 38 -10.64 -2.59 -20.98
CA ILE A 38 -10.29 -2.82 -19.58
C ILE A 38 -8.94 -3.57 -19.55
N ARG A 39 -7.93 -2.96 -18.94
CA ARG A 39 -6.58 -3.51 -18.77
C ARG A 39 -6.28 -3.85 -17.31
N SER A 40 -6.69 -2.99 -16.38
CA SER A 40 -6.48 -3.18 -14.95
C SER A 40 -7.64 -2.64 -14.13
N PHE A 41 -7.75 -3.15 -12.91
CA PHE A 41 -8.69 -2.66 -11.90
C PHE A 41 -7.96 -2.60 -10.56
N LEU A 42 -8.11 -1.50 -9.84
CA LEU A 42 -7.69 -1.33 -8.45
C LEU A 42 -8.92 -0.92 -7.64
N LEU A 43 -9.14 -1.64 -6.55
CA LEU A 43 -10.16 -1.32 -5.56
C LEU A 43 -9.48 -1.10 -4.22
N ASP A 44 -9.63 0.10 -3.67
CA ASP A 44 -9.40 0.39 -2.27
C ASP A 44 -10.76 0.65 -1.61
N ALA A 45 -11.20 -0.26 -0.75
CA ALA A 45 -12.52 -0.15 -0.16
C ALA A 45 -12.57 -0.78 1.24
N GLY A 46 -13.32 -0.10 2.09
CA GLY A 46 -13.53 -0.49 3.47
C GLY A 46 -14.97 -0.87 3.78
N ALA A 47 -15.16 -1.30 5.02
CA ALA A 47 -16.45 -1.47 5.67
C ALA A 47 -16.31 -1.10 7.14
N GLU A 48 -17.42 -0.78 7.80
CA GLU A 48 -17.43 -0.52 9.23
C GLU A 48 -18.25 -1.58 9.95
N TYR A 49 -17.79 -2.01 11.13
CA TYR A 49 -18.59 -2.82 12.04
C TYR A 49 -18.37 -2.37 13.49
N ASN A 50 -19.45 -1.95 14.16
CA ASN A 50 -19.42 -1.44 15.53
C ASN A 50 -18.36 -0.34 15.76
N GLY A 51 -18.18 0.57 14.79
CA GLY A 51 -17.18 1.64 14.85
C GLY A 51 -15.76 1.25 14.43
N TYR A 52 -15.48 -0.02 14.16
CA TYR A 52 -14.16 -0.45 13.67
C TYR A 52 -14.14 -0.48 12.14
N ALA A 53 -13.10 0.08 11.56
CA ALA A 53 -12.88 0.13 10.12
C ALA A 53 -12.14 -1.11 9.60
N ALA A 54 -12.53 -1.58 8.43
CA ALA A 54 -11.71 -2.37 7.53
C ALA A 54 -11.17 -1.48 6.41
N ASP A 55 -9.94 -1.75 5.97
CA ASP A 55 -9.23 -1.03 4.92
C ASP A 55 -8.51 -2.09 4.06
N LEU A 56 -8.96 -2.26 2.82
CA LEU A 56 -8.53 -3.35 1.95
C LEU A 56 -8.33 -2.84 0.52
N THR A 57 -7.11 -3.04 0.02
CA THR A 57 -6.76 -2.75 -1.37
C THR A 57 -6.50 -4.04 -2.15
N ARG A 58 -6.99 -4.14 -3.38
CA ARG A 58 -6.67 -5.23 -4.32
C ARG A 58 -6.54 -4.69 -5.74
N THR A 59 -5.64 -5.32 -6.50
CA THR A 59 -5.36 -4.98 -7.89
C THR A 59 -5.51 -6.23 -8.75
N TRP A 60 -6.09 -6.07 -9.94
CA TRP A 60 -6.29 -7.12 -10.93
C TRP A 60 -5.81 -6.67 -12.30
N SER A 61 -5.25 -7.62 -13.05
CA SER A 61 -5.08 -7.50 -14.50
C SER A 61 -6.30 -8.11 -15.20
N ALA A 62 -6.75 -7.47 -16.29
CA ALA A 62 -7.83 -8.00 -17.11
C ALA A 62 -7.41 -9.26 -17.89
N LYS A 63 -6.12 -9.36 -18.24
CA LYS A 63 -5.54 -10.55 -18.88
C LYS A 63 -4.77 -11.34 -17.82
N SER A 64 -4.88 -12.66 -17.85
CA SER A 64 -4.24 -13.54 -16.86
C SER A 64 -2.77 -13.84 -17.14
N ASP A 65 -2.31 -13.63 -18.36
CA ASP A 65 -0.96 -13.99 -18.83
C ASP A 65 -0.36 -12.84 -19.64
N ASN A 66 0.14 -11.82 -18.95
CA ASN A 66 0.92 -10.72 -19.49
C ASN A 66 1.86 -10.14 -18.41
N ASP A 67 2.74 -9.22 -18.80
CA ASP A 67 3.72 -8.61 -17.88
C ASP A 67 3.08 -7.98 -16.64
N TYR A 68 1.93 -7.32 -16.81
CA TYR A 68 1.21 -6.68 -15.70
C TYR A 68 0.59 -7.71 -14.75
N ALA A 69 0.01 -8.80 -15.25
CA ALA A 69 -0.53 -9.88 -14.42
C ALA A 69 0.57 -10.57 -13.59
N HIS A 70 1.73 -10.82 -14.22
CA HIS A 70 2.89 -11.35 -13.52
C HIS A 70 3.40 -10.38 -12.45
N LEU A 71 3.47 -9.08 -12.76
CA LEU A 71 3.86 -8.05 -11.79
C LEU A 71 2.89 -7.97 -10.61
N VAL A 72 1.58 -7.94 -10.85
CA VAL A 72 0.56 -7.92 -9.79
C VAL A 72 0.67 -9.15 -8.90
N LYS A 73 0.85 -10.34 -9.48
CA LYS A 73 1.05 -11.57 -8.73
C LYS A 73 2.32 -11.50 -7.88
N ASP A 74 3.44 -11.06 -8.45
CA ASP A 74 4.72 -11.01 -7.76
C ASP A 74 4.73 -9.96 -6.63
N VAL A 75 4.07 -8.82 -6.81
CA VAL A 75 3.85 -7.82 -5.74
C VAL A 75 3.04 -8.44 -4.59
N ASN A 76 1.93 -9.13 -4.89
CA ASN A 76 1.11 -9.80 -3.88
C ASN A 76 1.91 -10.89 -3.13
N ASP A 77 2.74 -11.66 -3.83
CA ASP A 77 3.58 -12.68 -3.19
C ASP A 77 4.62 -12.05 -2.25
N GLU A 78 5.23 -10.93 -2.62
CA GLU A 78 6.18 -10.19 -1.78
C GLU A 78 5.49 -9.48 -0.59
N GLU A 79 4.27 -8.98 -0.76
CA GLU A 79 3.41 -8.46 0.31
C GLU A 79 3.11 -9.53 1.36
N LEU A 80 2.57 -10.68 0.93
CA LEU A 80 2.27 -11.81 1.80
C LEU A 80 3.52 -12.35 2.50
N ALA A 81 4.66 -12.40 1.78
CA ALA A 81 5.93 -12.81 2.36
C ALA A 81 6.41 -11.84 3.44
N LEU A 82 6.22 -10.52 3.29
CA LEU A 82 6.54 -9.56 4.34
C LEU A 82 5.60 -9.71 5.54
N ILE A 83 4.29 -9.82 5.30
CA ILE A 83 3.28 -10.04 6.35
C ILE A 83 3.62 -11.27 7.19
N ALA A 84 4.05 -12.36 6.56
CA ALA A 84 4.44 -13.59 7.25
C ALA A 84 5.66 -13.42 8.19
N THR A 85 6.44 -12.35 8.04
CA THR A 85 7.57 -12.02 8.93
C THR A 85 7.20 -11.06 10.07
N MET A 86 5.98 -10.53 10.07
CA MET A 86 5.52 -9.57 11.07
C MET A 86 5.40 -10.20 12.45
N LYS A 87 6.03 -9.59 13.45
CA LYS A 87 5.99 -10.05 14.84
C LYS A 87 6.29 -8.91 15.82
N ALA A 88 5.81 -9.09 17.06
CA ALA A 88 6.14 -8.20 18.16
C ALA A 88 7.66 -8.12 18.39
N GLY A 89 8.13 -6.97 18.86
CA GLY A 89 9.54 -6.63 19.06
C GLY A 89 10.28 -6.17 17.81
N THR A 90 9.61 -6.04 16.66
CA THR A 90 10.25 -5.61 15.41
C THR A 90 9.85 -4.19 15.03
N SER A 91 10.82 -3.40 14.57
CA SER A 91 10.60 -2.02 14.12
C SER A 91 9.69 -1.98 12.88
N TYR A 92 8.64 -1.16 12.94
CA TYR A 92 7.77 -0.89 11.79
C TYR A 92 8.54 -0.27 10.61
N VAL A 93 9.50 0.59 10.92
CA VAL A 93 10.36 1.25 9.92
C VAL A 93 11.21 0.22 9.17
N ASP A 94 11.62 -0.85 9.84
CA ASP A 94 12.41 -1.92 9.21
C ASP A 94 11.57 -2.69 8.19
N TYR A 95 10.27 -2.90 8.45
CA TYR A 95 9.37 -3.50 7.46
C TYR A 95 9.18 -2.61 6.24
N HIS A 96 9.08 -1.28 6.43
CA HIS A 96 9.03 -0.33 5.32
C HIS A 96 10.30 -0.39 4.44
N ILE A 97 11.48 -0.40 5.06
CA ILE A 97 12.76 -0.52 4.34
C ILE A 97 12.86 -1.87 3.62
N GLN A 98 12.47 -2.97 4.27
CA GLN A 98 12.46 -4.30 3.66
C GLN A 98 11.57 -4.35 2.42
N PHE A 99 10.46 -3.63 2.40
CA PHE A 99 9.61 -3.61 1.20
C PHE A 99 10.19 -2.77 0.08
N HIS A 100 10.89 -1.65 0.38
CA HIS A 100 11.67 -0.96 -0.65
C HIS A 100 12.72 -1.89 -1.30
N GLN A 101 13.36 -2.78 -0.53
CA GLN A 101 14.26 -3.80 -1.08
C GLN A 101 13.51 -4.79 -2.00
N ARG A 102 12.29 -5.21 -1.62
CA ARG A 102 11.43 -6.07 -2.46
C ARG A 102 10.98 -5.35 -3.73
N ILE A 103 10.63 -4.06 -3.66
CA ILE A 103 10.33 -3.23 -4.84
C ILE A 103 11.55 -3.18 -5.77
N ALA A 104 12.76 -2.95 -5.26
CA ALA A 104 13.97 -2.96 -6.10
C ALA A 104 14.16 -4.29 -6.84
N LYS A 105 13.99 -5.41 -6.13
CA LYS A 105 14.01 -6.77 -6.71
C LYS A 105 12.97 -6.93 -7.81
N LEU A 106 11.74 -6.45 -7.62
CA LEU A 106 10.67 -6.52 -8.61
C LEU A 106 10.96 -5.63 -9.83
N LEU A 107 11.44 -4.40 -9.63
CA LEU A 107 11.82 -3.50 -10.72
C LEU A 107 12.89 -4.13 -11.63
N ARG A 108 13.85 -4.84 -11.03
CA ARG A 108 14.86 -5.59 -11.78
C ARG A 108 14.28 -6.83 -12.45
N LYS A 109 13.50 -7.65 -11.73
CA LYS A 109 12.86 -8.87 -12.24
C LYS A 109 12.01 -8.61 -13.47
N HIS A 110 11.24 -7.52 -13.46
CA HIS A 110 10.36 -7.12 -14.57
C HIS A 110 11.05 -6.21 -15.59
N GLN A 111 12.37 -6.08 -15.55
CA GLN A 111 13.18 -5.29 -16.51
C GLN A 111 12.76 -3.81 -16.60
N ILE A 112 12.21 -3.25 -15.53
CA ILE A 112 11.90 -1.82 -15.41
C ILE A 112 13.19 -1.03 -15.18
N ILE A 113 14.15 -1.61 -14.44
CA ILE A 113 15.52 -1.10 -14.28
C ILE A 113 16.51 -2.23 -14.52
N THR A 114 17.43 -2.08 -15.47
CA THR A 114 18.31 -3.16 -15.95
C THR A 114 19.76 -3.06 -15.49
N ASP A 115 20.30 -1.84 -15.36
CA ASP A 115 21.74 -1.59 -15.22
C ASP A 115 22.16 -1.08 -13.83
N MET A 116 21.49 -1.56 -12.78
CA MET A 116 21.78 -1.19 -11.39
C MET A 116 21.50 -2.36 -10.44
N SER A 117 22.27 -2.46 -9.34
CA SER A 117 21.99 -3.45 -8.29
C SER A 117 20.78 -3.03 -7.46
N GLU A 118 20.09 -4.00 -6.85
CA GLU A 118 18.91 -3.75 -6.03
C GLU A 118 19.25 -2.85 -4.82
N GLU A 119 20.43 -3.01 -4.24
CA GLU A 119 20.93 -2.20 -3.14
C GLU A 119 21.15 -0.75 -3.58
N ALA A 120 21.78 -0.55 -4.74
CA ALA A 120 22.00 0.78 -5.30
C ALA A 120 20.68 1.47 -5.64
N MET A 121 19.65 0.75 -6.07
CA MET A 121 18.30 1.33 -6.29
C MET A 121 17.70 1.87 -4.99
N VAL A 122 17.85 1.17 -3.86
CA VAL A 122 17.33 1.62 -2.55
C VAL A 122 18.16 2.77 -1.98
N GLU A 123 19.48 2.73 -2.14
CA GLU A 123 20.40 3.78 -1.70
C GLU A 123 20.12 5.11 -2.42
N ASN A 124 19.92 5.05 -3.74
CA ASN A 124 19.64 6.21 -4.60
C ASN A 124 18.14 6.58 -4.68
N ASP A 125 17.30 5.99 -3.84
CA ASP A 125 15.85 6.26 -3.76
C ASP A 125 15.07 6.02 -5.07
N LEU A 126 15.53 5.11 -5.94
CA LEU A 126 14.84 4.77 -7.19
C LEU A 126 13.55 3.97 -6.97
N THR A 127 13.34 3.44 -5.77
CA THR A 127 12.11 2.73 -5.39
C THR A 127 11.04 3.68 -4.87
N GLY A 128 11.41 4.87 -4.36
CA GLY A 128 10.50 5.88 -3.83
C GLY A 128 9.41 6.32 -4.82
N PRO A 129 9.74 6.62 -6.09
CA PRO A 129 8.72 6.95 -7.10
C PRO A 129 7.70 5.83 -7.38
N PHE A 130 8.05 4.57 -7.13
CA PHE A 130 7.16 3.41 -7.31
C PHE A 130 6.38 3.04 -6.04
N MET A 131 6.78 3.57 -4.89
CA MET A 131 6.09 3.43 -3.61
C MET A 131 6.23 4.75 -2.82
N PRO A 132 5.48 5.81 -3.21
CA PRO A 132 5.64 7.15 -2.63
C PRO A 132 4.88 7.34 -1.31
N HIS A 133 4.46 6.25 -0.67
CA HIS A 133 3.67 6.23 0.56
C HIS A 133 4.25 5.24 1.58
N GLY A 134 3.77 5.32 2.83
CA GLY A 134 4.18 4.38 3.87
C GLY A 134 3.66 2.97 3.58
N ILE A 135 4.26 1.96 4.20
CA ILE A 135 3.84 0.56 4.02
C ILE A 135 2.48 0.20 4.67
N GLY A 136 1.90 1.14 5.41
CA GLY A 136 0.65 0.95 6.14
C GLY A 136 0.59 1.84 7.38
N HIS A 137 -0.30 1.50 8.30
CA HIS A 137 -0.56 2.25 9.53
C HIS A 137 -1.35 1.39 10.54
N PRO A 138 -1.44 1.82 11.81
CA PRO A 138 -2.47 1.34 12.72
C PRO A 138 -3.87 1.54 12.13
N LEU A 139 -4.74 0.55 12.33
CA LEU A 139 -6.12 0.51 11.87
C LEU A 139 -7.00 0.04 13.03
N GLY A 140 -8.11 0.73 13.28
CA GLY A 140 -9.00 0.43 14.39
C GLY A 140 -10.29 1.24 14.32
N LEU A 141 -10.53 2.07 15.32
CA LEU A 141 -11.70 2.97 15.35
C LEU A 141 -11.59 4.10 14.31
N GLN A 142 -10.37 4.42 13.89
CA GLN A 142 -10.09 5.30 12.74
C GLN A 142 -9.32 4.49 11.69
N VAL A 143 -9.51 4.83 10.42
CA VAL A 143 -8.77 4.21 9.29
C VAL A 143 -7.27 4.37 9.51
N HIS A 144 -6.84 5.62 9.69
CA HIS A 144 -5.52 5.96 10.17
C HIS A 144 -5.57 6.13 11.69
N ASP A 145 -5.46 5.02 12.43
CA ASP A 145 -5.61 5.02 13.88
C ASP A 145 -4.44 5.74 14.60
N VAL A 146 -4.70 6.14 15.84
CA VAL A 146 -3.81 6.97 16.64
C VAL A 146 -2.55 6.23 17.12
N ALA A 147 -1.67 6.96 17.79
CA ALA A 147 -0.50 6.44 18.49
C ALA A 147 0.58 5.78 17.62
N GLY A 148 0.52 5.89 16.28
CA GLY A 148 1.55 5.38 15.37
C GLY A 148 2.97 5.92 15.63
N PHE A 149 3.12 7.05 16.32
CA PHE A 149 4.43 7.62 16.66
C PHE A 149 4.81 7.46 18.15
N MET A 150 3.97 6.80 18.94
CA MET A 150 4.17 6.65 20.39
C MET A 150 5.10 5.47 20.70
N GLN A 151 6.19 5.73 21.42
CA GLN A 151 7.23 4.75 21.74
C GLN A 151 7.02 4.05 23.09
N ASP A 152 6.36 4.71 24.03
CA ASP A 152 6.12 4.20 25.38
C ASP A 152 4.78 4.69 25.94
N ASP A 153 4.42 4.20 27.13
CA ASP A 153 3.18 4.52 27.84
C ASP A 153 3.14 5.96 28.39
N SER A 154 4.27 6.66 28.41
CA SER A 154 4.35 8.08 28.78
C SER A 154 4.03 9.03 27.61
N GLY A 155 3.86 8.49 26.41
CA GLY A 155 3.55 9.27 25.21
C GLY A 155 4.78 9.79 24.47
N THR A 156 5.97 9.23 24.70
CA THR A 156 7.19 9.64 23.99
C THR A 156 6.99 9.51 22.48
N HIS A 157 7.22 10.61 21.76
CA HIS A 157 7.00 10.69 20.33
C HIS A 157 8.29 10.45 19.55
N LEU A 158 8.28 9.52 18.59
CA LEU A 158 9.34 9.33 17.61
C LEU A 158 8.84 9.73 16.22
N ALA A 159 9.39 10.83 15.70
CA ALA A 159 9.06 11.32 14.38
C ALA A 159 9.49 10.33 13.27
N ALA A 160 8.81 10.40 12.13
CA ALA A 160 9.20 9.67 10.94
C ALA A 160 10.66 10.03 10.52
N PRO A 161 11.45 9.07 10.02
CA PRO A 161 12.76 9.34 9.45
C PRO A 161 12.68 10.37 8.32
N SER A 162 13.70 11.22 8.19
CA SER A 162 13.74 12.26 7.15
C SER A 162 13.64 11.72 5.72
N LYS A 163 14.14 10.50 5.49
CA LYS A 163 14.03 9.80 4.20
C LYS A 163 12.57 9.40 3.87
N TYR A 164 11.76 9.15 4.90
CA TYR A 164 10.39 8.64 4.75
C TYR A 164 9.39 9.48 5.57
N PRO A 165 9.25 10.78 5.26
CA PRO A 165 8.49 11.72 6.09
C PRO A 165 6.98 11.45 6.11
N TYR A 166 6.49 10.62 5.18
CA TYR A 166 5.09 10.23 5.04
C TYR A 166 4.69 9.00 5.87
N LEU A 167 5.63 8.34 6.57
CA LEU A 167 5.29 7.20 7.43
C LEU A 167 4.33 7.62 8.54
N ARG A 168 3.28 6.83 8.75
CA ARG A 168 2.29 7.02 9.84
C ARG A 168 2.59 6.18 11.08
N CYS A 169 3.64 5.37 11.04
CA CYS A 169 4.04 4.51 12.15
C CYS A 169 5.57 4.41 12.28
N THR A 170 6.07 4.57 13.50
CA THR A 170 7.48 4.42 13.88
C THR A 170 7.66 3.51 15.09
N ARG A 171 6.62 2.76 15.45
CA ARG A 171 6.62 1.88 16.62
C ARG A 171 7.50 0.65 16.40
N VAL A 172 7.99 0.11 17.50
CA VAL A 172 8.27 -1.32 17.61
C VAL A 172 6.94 -2.03 17.86
N LEU A 173 6.60 -3.01 17.01
CA LEU A 173 5.34 -3.76 17.09
C LEU A 173 5.24 -4.63 18.34
#